data_AF-A0A2V7A9M7-F1
#
_entry.id   AF-A0A2V7A9M7-F1
#
_cell.length_a   1.000
_cell.length_b   1.000
_cell.length_c   1.000
_cell.angle_alpha   90.00
_cell.angle_beta   90.00
_cell.angle_gamma   90.00
#
_symmetry.space_group_name_H-M   'P 1'
#
loop_
_entity.id
_entity.type
_entity.pdbx_description
1 polymer ?
#
loop_
_entity_poly.entity_id
_entity_poly.type
_entity_poly.pdbx_seq_one_letter_code
_entity_poly.pdbx_strand_id
1 'polypeptide(L)'
;MVKQVALGPEAAAALQFLDRRQGEWYCTDCWADAIGIEGRVLHLLAVSMSMQEALAAGYRSKVDGPCRICDGSRLRAAGFKGYRSVQSLGRTSKT
;
A
#
# COMPACT_ATOMS: atom_id res chain seq x y z
N MET A 1 -1.52 -5.64 25.22
CA MET A 1 -1.95 -6.79 24.39
C MET A 1 -2.52 -6.24 23.09
N VAL A 2 -1.72 -6.22 22.02
CA VAL A 2 -2.21 -5.76 20.71
C VAL A 2 -3.13 -6.84 20.18
N LYS A 3 -4.44 -6.55 20.09
CA LYS A 3 -5.37 -7.43 19.35
C LYS A 3 -4.87 -7.46 17.91
N GLN A 4 -4.30 -8.59 17.50
CA GLN A 4 -4.12 -8.88 16.08
C GLN A 4 -5.53 -8.90 15.48
N VAL A 5 -5.93 -7.78 14.87
CA VAL A 5 -7.10 -7.76 14.02
C VAL A 5 -6.77 -8.72 12.89
N ALA A 6 -7.46 -9.86 12.85
CA ALA A 6 -7.34 -10.78 11.74
C ALA A 6 -7.71 -10.00 10.48
N LEU A 7 -6.72 -9.75 9.64
CA LEU A 7 -6.95 -9.16 8.32
C LEU A 7 -7.80 -10.16 7.53
N GLY A 8 -8.87 -9.66 6.90
CA GLY A 8 -9.64 -10.48 5.96
C GLY A 8 -8.75 -10.98 4.81
N PRO A 9 -9.21 -12.02 4.07
CA PRO A 9 -8.44 -12.62 2.99
C PRO A 9 -7.98 -11.59 1.93
N GLU A 10 -8.79 -10.56 1.67
CA GLU A 10 -8.48 -9.48 0.74
C GLU A 10 -7.28 -8.65 1.23
N ALA A 11 -7.27 -8.28 2.51
CA ALA A 11 -6.18 -7.51 3.10
C ALA A 11 -4.89 -8.33 3.17
N ALA A 12 -4.98 -9.64 3.43
CA ALA A 12 -3.83 -10.54 3.37
C ALA A 12 -3.23 -10.62 1.96
N ALA A 13 -4.06 -10.80 0.93
CA ALA A 13 -3.61 -10.79 -0.47
C ALA A 13 -2.98 -9.46 -0.86
N ALA A 14 -3.55 -8.34 -0.39
CA ALA A 14 -3.05 -7.00 -0.64
C ALA A 14 -1.65 -6.80 -0.03
N LEU A 15 -1.42 -7.23 1.22
CA LEU A 15 -0.11 -7.17 1.86
C LEU A 15 0.91 -8.08 1.16
N GLN A 16 0.52 -9.31 0.80
CA GLN A 16 1.39 -10.23 0.07
C GLN A 16 1.85 -9.66 -1.27
N PHE A 17 0.99 -8.93 -1.98
CA PHE A 17 1.37 -8.24 -3.21
C PHE A 17 2.49 -7.23 -2.96
N LEU A 18 2.37 -6.39 -1.92
CA LEU A 18 3.38 -5.40 -1.58
C LEU A 18 4.68 -6.05 -1.12
N ASP A 19 4.60 -7.12 -0.34
CA ASP A 19 5.78 -7.81 0.21
C ASP A 19 6.59 -8.56 -0.84
N ARG A 20 5.97 -8.95 -1.96
CA ARG A 20 6.68 -9.48 -3.14
C ARG A 20 7.38 -8.38 -3.96
N ARG A 21 7.09 -7.11 -3.67
CA ARG A 21 7.53 -5.92 -4.42
C ARG A 21 8.08 -4.86 -3.48
N GLN A 22 8.91 -5.29 -2.54
CA GLN A 22 9.49 -4.42 -1.52
C GLN A 22 10.22 -3.23 -2.16
N GLY A 23 10.04 -2.05 -1.58
CA GLY A 23 10.58 -0.80 -2.10
C GLY A 23 9.75 -0.17 -3.24
N GLU A 24 8.78 -0.86 -3.83
CA GLU A 24 7.92 -0.29 -4.87
C GLU A 24 6.71 0.43 -4.26
N TRP A 25 6.35 1.57 -4.86
CA TRP A 25 5.16 2.34 -4.45
C TRP A 25 3.98 2.10 -5.38
N TYR A 26 2.79 2.01 -4.80
CA TYR A 26 1.54 1.83 -5.52
C TYR A 26 0.45 2.75 -4.96
N CYS A 27 -0.22 3.53 -5.81
CA CYS A 27 -1.46 4.20 -5.41
C CYS A 27 -2.56 3.16 -5.15
N THR A 28 -3.56 3.50 -4.35
CA THR A 28 -4.69 2.60 -4.03
C THR A 28 -5.39 2.04 -5.27
N ASP A 29 -5.47 2.81 -6.36
CA ASP A 29 -6.15 2.39 -7.59
C ASP A 29 -5.33 1.37 -8.37
N CYS A 30 -4.04 1.64 -8.62
CA CYS A 30 -3.18 0.67 -9.30
C CYS A 30 -2.90 -0.57 -8.43
N TRP A 31 -2.96 -0.41 -7.10
CA TRP A 31 -2.90 -1.56 -6.20
C TRP A 31 -4.17 -2.42 -6.30
N ALA A 32 -5.35 -1.79 -6.31
CA ALA A 32 -6.65 -2.44 -6.51
C ALA A 32 -6.70 -3.20 -7.84
N ASP A 33 -6.35 -2.54 -8.94
CA ASP A 33 -6.31 -3.13 -10.28
C ASP A 33 -5.38 -4.35 -10.33
N ALA A 34 -4.22 -4.26 -9.67
CA ALA A 34 -3.22 -5.33 -9.71
C ALA A 34 -3.63 -6.59 -8.94
N ILE A 35 -4.50 -6.47 -7.94
CA ILE A 35 -4.92 -7.60 -7.10
C ILE A 35 -6.40 -7.97 -7.27
N GLY A 36 -7.16 -7.22 -8.08
CA GLY A 36 -8.57 -7.48 -8.35
C GLY A 36 -9.50 -7.26 -7.15
N ILE A 37 -9.18 -6.31 -6.26
CA ILE A 37 -9.96 -6.02 -5.04
C ILE A 37 -10.55 -4.61 -5.12
N GLU A 38 -11.73 -4.41 -4.54
CA GLU A 38 -12.36 -3.08 -4.47
C GLU A 38 -11.47 -2.03 -3.79
N GLY A 39 -11.27 -0.89 -4.45
CA GLY A 39 -10.42 0.20 -3.96
C GLY A 39 -10.81 0.75 -2.58
N ARG A 40 -12.09 0.64 -2.16
CA ARG A 40 -12.54 1.07 -0.83
C ARG A 40 -11.87 0.28 0.29
N VAL A 41 -11.75 -1.04 0.15
CA VAL A 41 -11.09 -1.91 1.15
C VAL A 41 -9.62 -1.52 1.28
N LEU A 42 -8.96 -1.26 0.15
CA LEU A 42 -7.55 -0.85 0.11
C LEU A 42 -7.33 0.57 0.61
N HIS A 43 -8.30 1.47 0.44
CA HIS A 43 -8.22 2.82 0.98
C HIS A 43 -8.12 2.80 2.51
N LEU A 44 -8.98 2.03 3.19
CA LEU A 44 -8.93 1.90 4.65
C LEU A 44 -7.60 1.28 5.12
N LEU A 45 -7.13 0.24 4.42
CA LEU A 45 -5.84 -0.39 4.72
C LEU A 45 -4.69 0.61 4.52
N ALA A 46 -4.69 1.38 3.43
CA ALA A 46 -3.67 2.38 3.17
C ALA A 46 -3.68 3.51 4.21
N VAL A 47 -4.86 3.95 4.68
CA VAL A 47 -4.99 4.91 5.79
C VAL A 47 -4.36 4.34 7.07
N SER A 48 -4.62 3.07 7.38
CA SER A 48 -3.99 2.43 8.55
C SER A 48 -2.46 2.40 8.45
N MET A 49 -1.92 2.33 7.23
CA MET A 49 -0.48 2.35 6.97
C MET A 49 0.21 3.70 7.18
N SER A 50 -0.52 4.77 7.52
CA SER A 50 0.12 6.02 7.96
C SER A 50 0.42 6.05 9.47
N MET A 51 -0.01 5.03 10.22
CA MET A 51 0.24 4.93 11.66
C MET A 51 1.65 4.41 11.95
N GLN A 52 2.20 4.73 13.14
CA GLN A 52 3.55 4.30 13.51
C GLN A 52 3.68 2.78 13.62
N GLU A 53 2.61 2.09 14.04
CA GLU A 53 2.56 0.63 14.13
C GLU A 53 2.76 -0.03 12.77
N ALA A 54 2.18 0.55 11.72
CA ALA A 54 2.40 0.04 10.36
C ALA A 54 3.84 0.26 9.90
N LEU A 55 4.45 1.41 10.24
CA LEU A 55 5.87 1.66 9.96
C LEU A 55 6.77 0.65 10.68
N ALA A 56 6.49 0.36 11.95
CA ALA A 56 7.19 -0.67 12.70
C ALA A 56 6.99 -2.07 12.11
N ALA A 57 5.83 -2.34 11.48
CA ALA A 57 5.55 -3.56 10.75
C ALA A 57 6.16 -3.60 9.33
N GLY A 58 6.84 -2.54 8.89
CA GLY A 58 7.50 -2.47 7.59
C GLY A 58 6.60 -1.95 6.45
N TYR A 59 5.53 -1.22 6.76
CA TYR A 59 4.66 -0.61 5.75
C TYR A 59 4.55 0.89 5.97
N ARG A 60 4.42 1.66 4.90
CA ARG A 60 4.10 3.09 5.01
C ARG A 60 3.16 3.54 3.92
N SER A 61 2.46 4.63 4.17
CA SER A 61 1.67 5.31 3.16
C SER A 61 1.91 6.81 3.10
N LYS A 62 1.62 7.41 1.94
CA LYS A 62 1.77 8.84 1.67
C LYS A 62 0.64 9.33 0.77
N VAL A 63 0.03 10.46 1.14
CA VAL A 63 -0.94 11.16 0.27
C VAL A 63 -0.18 11.79 -0.90
N ASP A 64 -0.72 11.66 -2.10
CA ASP A 64 -0.07 12.08 -3.35
C ASP A 64 1.36 11.52 -3.46
N GLY A 65 1.54 10.28 -2.99
CA GLY A 65 2.81 9.57 -3.05
C GLY A 65 3.09 9.02 -4.45
N PRO A 66 4.34 8.64 -4.74
CA PRO A 66 4.70 8.07 -6.04
C PRO A 66 3.90 6.79 -6.32
N CYS A 67 3.81 6.41 -7.58
CA CYS A 67 3.24 5.14 -7.99
C CYS A 67 3.98 4.61 -9.21
N ARG A 68 4.56 3.40 -9.10
CA ARG A 68 5.33 2.77 -10.16
C ARG A 68 4.59 2.71 -11.50
N ILE A 69 3.29 2.47 -11.47
CA ILE A 69 2.46 2.32 -12.68
C ILE A 69 2.12 3.69 -13.28
N CYS A 70 1.67 4.65 -12.46
CA CYS A 70 1.33 5.99 -12.94
C CYS A 70 2.57 6.75 -13.40
N ASP A 71 3.65 6.72 -12.63
CA ASP A 71 4.89 7.45 -12.90
C ASP A 71 5.63 6.89 -14.13
N GLY A 72 5.48 5.59 -14.40
CA GLY A 72 6.03 4.94 -15.60
C GLY A 72 5.20 5.18 -16.86
N SER A 73 3.93 5.56 -16.72
CA SER A 73 3.02 5.82 -17.85
C SER A 73 3.00 7.30 -18.19
N ARG A 74 3.60 7.69 -19.32
CA ARG A 74 3.56 9.07 -19.86
C ARG A 74 2.14 9.62 -20.07
N LEU A 75 1.11 8.76 -19.99
CA LEU A 75 -0.29 9.11 -20.19
C LEU A 75 -1.02 9.57 -18.91
N ARG A 76 -0.45 9.40 -17.71
CA ARG A 76 -1.14 9.68 -16.43
C ARG A 76 -0.43 10.70 -15.51
N ALA A 77 0.43 11.55 -16.08
CA ALA A 77 1.09 12.66 -15.37
C ALA A 77 0.14 13.82 -14.98
N ALA A 78 -1.17 13.71 -15.24
CA ALA A 78 -2.16 14.59 -14.62
C ALA A 78 -2.34 14.14 -13.16
N GLY A 79 -1.64 14.83 -12.26
CA GLY A 79 -1.62 14.52 -10.82
C GLY A 79 -3.01 14.30 -10.26
N PHE A 80 -3.35 13.04 -10.02
CA PHE A 80 -4.53 12.68 -9.26
C PHE A 80 -4.31 13.29 -7.86
N LYS A 81 -5.13 14.25 -7.43
CA LYS A 81 -4.99 14.82 -6.09
C LYS A 81 -5.85 14.00 -5.12
N GLY A 82 -5.30 13.62 -3.98
CA GLY A 82 -6.00 12.94 -2.90
C GLY A 82 -5.92 11.42 -2.90
N TYR A 83 -5.19 10.79 -3.83
CA TYR A 83 -4.91 9.36 -3.72
C TYR A 83 -3.82 9.11 -2.68
N ARG A 84 -3.84 7.91 -2.11
CA ARG A 84 -2.82 7.47 -1.18
C ARG A 84 -1.98 6.39 -1.84
N SER A 85 -0.67 6.50 -1.71
CA SER A 85 0.26 5.48 -2.14
C SER A 85 0.81 4.73 -0.94
N VAL A 86 1.07 3.44 -1.14
CA VAL A 86 1.58 2.51 -0.13
C VAL A 86 2.88 1.88 -0.61
N GLN A 87 3.70 1.46 0.35
CA GLN A 87 4.96 0.78 0.10
C GLN A 87 5.23 -0.23 1.23
N SER A 88 5.65 -1.44 0.87
CA SER A 88 6.33 -2.36 1.80
C SER A 88 7.82 -2.02 1.82
N LEU A 89 8.37 -1.82 3.01
CA LEU A 89 9.79 -1.60 3.29
C LEU A 89 10.55 -2.92 3.46
N GLY A 90 9.84 -4.06 3.44
CA GLY A 90 10.35 -5.34 3.87
C GLY A 90 10.37 -5.46 5.39
N ARG A 91 10.46 -6.69 5.89
CA ARG A 91 10.71 -6.90 7.33
C ARG A 91 12.14 -6.47 7.61
N THR A 92 12.31 -5.47 8.46
CA THR A 92 13.61 -5.19 9.06
C THR A 92 13.93 -6.32 10.02
N SER A 93 14.50 -7.40 9.49
CA SER A 93 15.21 -8.40 10.29
C SER A 93 16.46 -7.73 10.85
N LYS A 94 16.31 -6.91 11.90
CA LYS A 94 17.44 -6.60 12.76
C LYS A 94 17.66 -7.85 13.61
N THR A 95 18.52 -8.72 13.12
CA THR A 95 19.23 -9.70 13.95
C THR A 95 20.25 -8.95 14.81
#